data_AF-A0A352PNS2-F1
#
_entry.id   AF-A0A352PNS2-F1
#
_cell.length_a   1.000
_cell.length_b   1.000
_cell.length_c   1.000
_cell.angle_alpha   90.00
_cell.angle_beta   90.00
_cell.angle_gamma   90.00
#
_symmetry.space_group_name_H-M   'P 1'
#
loop_
_entity.id
_entity.type
_entity.pdbx_description
1 polymer ?
#
loop_
_entity_poly.entity_id
_entity_poly.type
_entity_poly.pdbx_seq_one_letter_code
_entity_poly.pdbx_strand_id
1 'polypeptide(L)'
;MGTLLLIIVAVSLAIGAVILVLCGITVVKKNHAKIIEIAGNFHEVLKEGVYFRHPFLYHVVGNYSLLIKKTIIKLNNFSLEIEHKIVDPKMYHYNGHCFIEWISEKLNDVLDKDALSSSILSEAEKCGVEIESMNIYAK
;
A
#
# COMPACT_ATOMS: atom_id res chain seq x y z
N MET A 1 -42.90 18.49 -31.38
CA MET A 1 -42.34 19.00 -30.11
C MET A 1 -41.81 17.86 -29.23
N GLY A 2 -42.56 16.77 -29.01
CA GLY A 2 -42.12 15.61 -28.21
C GLY A 2 -40.93 14.81 -28.77
N THR A 3 -40.83 14.65 -30.09
CA THR A 3 -39.71 13.97 -30.76
C THR A 3 -38.39 14.73 -30.64
N LEU A 4 -38.43 16.05 -30.72
CA LEU A 4 -37.25 16.91 -30.55
C LEU A 4 -36.72 16.84 -29.12
N LEU A 5 -37.62 16.86 -28.13
CA LEU A 5 -37.28 16.71 -26.71
C LEU A 5 -36.59 15.36 -26.44
N LEU A 6 -37.09 14.27 -27.04
CA LEU A 6 -36.52 12.93 -26.92
C LEU A 6 -35.08 12.88 -27.46
N ILE A 7 -34.80 13.51 -28.60
CA ILE A 7 -33.46 13.58 -29.18
C ILE A 7 -32.51 14.35 -28.26
N ILE A 8 -32.96 15.48 -27.72
CA ILE A 8 -32.16 16.32 -26.82
C ILE A 8 -31.78 15.54 -25.55
N VAL A 9 -32.73 14.82 -24.94
CA VAL A 9 -32.47 13.98 -23.76
C VAL A 9 -31.52 12.84 -24.10
N ALA A 10 -31.70 12.19 -25.26
CA ALA A 10 -30.85 11.10 -25.71
C ALA A 10 -29.39 11.51 -25.91
N VAL A 11 -29.15 12.68 -26.52
CA VAL A 11 -27.79 13.23 -26.70
C VAL A 11 -27.19 13.65 -25.36
N SER A 12 -27.99 14.24 -24.48
CA SER A 12 -27.54 14.68 -23.15
C SER A 12 -27.05 13.50 -22.30
N LEU A 13 -27.75 12.37 -22.35
CA LEU A 13 -27.35 11.14 -21.67
C LEU A 13 -26.12 10.48 -22.30
N ALA A 14 -26.02 10.48 -23.64
CA ALA A 14 -24.86 9.91 -24.34
C ALA A 14 -23.57 10.69 -24.00
N ILE A 15 -23.68 12.01 -23.90
CA ILE A 15 -22.57 12.86 -23.47
C ILE A 15 -22.21 12.60 -22.01
N GLY A 16 -23.19 12.49 -21.10
CA GLY A 16 -22.96 12.13 -19.69
C GLY A 16 -22.27 10.77 -19.51
N ALA A 17 -22.57 9.81 -20.39
CA ALA A 17 -21.95 8.49 -20.38
C ALA A 17 -20.46 8.52 -20.79
N VAL A 18 -20.07 9.30 -21.80
CA VAL A 18 -18.65 9.48 -22.17
C VAL A 18 -17.87 10.19 -21.05
N ILE A 19 -18.54 11.14 -20.37
CA ILE A 19 -17.98 11.88 -19.24
C ILE A 19 -17.65 10.96 -18.06
N LEU A 20 -18.49 9.95 -17.81
CA LEU A 20 -18.26 8.90 -16.82
C LEU A 20 -17.24 7.83 -17.26
N VAL A 21 -17.02 7.65 -18.55
CA VAL A 21 -16.03 6.68 -19.06
C VAL A 21 -14.61 7.23 -18.96
N LEU A 22 -14.48 8.53 -19.09
CA LEU A 22 -13.29 9.26 -18.69
C LEU A 22 -13.13 9.31 -17.15
N CYS A 23 -14.12 8.85 -16.35
CA CYS A 23 -14.21 9.29 -14.96
C CYS A 23 -13.03 8.89 -14.09
N GLY A 24 -12.35 7.78 -14.36
CA GLY A 24 -11.12 7.54 -13.65
C GLY A 24 -11.25 7.52 -12.12
N ILE A 25 -12.47 7.31 -11.59
CA ILE A 25 -12.73 7.57 -10.18
C ILE A 25 -12.02 6.49 -9.37
N THR A 26 -10.99 6.91 -8.66
CA THR A 26 -10.18 6.13 -7.75
C THR A 26 -10.59 6.45 -6.32
N VAL A 27 -11.28 5.53 -5.67
CA VAL A 27 -11.60 5.64 -4.24
C VAL A 27 -10.52 4.96 -3.42
N VAL A 28 -10.03 5.65 -2.40
CA VAL A 28 -9.10 5.14 -1.38
C VAL A 28 -9.82 5.11 -0.04
N LYS A 29 -9.87 3.92 0.54
CA LYS A 29 -10.57 3.67 1.80
C LYS A 29 -9.82 4.31 2.97
N LYS A 30 -10.52 4.47 4.09
CA LYS A 30 -9.91 4.85 5.37
C LYS A 30 -8.76 3.94 5.73
N ASN A 31 -7.69 4.53 6.27
CA ASN A 31 -6.44 3.86 6.64
C ASN A 31 -5.82 3.05 5.49
N HIS A 32 -5.99 3.50 4.24
CA HIS A 32 -5.31 2.92 3.09
C HIS A 32 -4.53 3.98 2.33
N ALA A 33 -3.51 3.52 1.60
CA ALA A 33 -2.81 4.31 0.62
C ALA A 33 -2.68 3.54 -0.70
N LYS A 34 -2.74 4.24 -1.83
CA LYS A 34 -2.46 3.68 -3.15
C LYS A 34 -1.24 4.31 -3.79
N ILE A 35 -0.40 3.51 -4.44
CA ILE A 35 0.75 3.99 -5.22
C ILE A 35 0.35 4.07 -6.68
N ILE A 36 0.73 5.18 -7.28
CA ILE A 36 0.31 5.55 -8.61
C ILE A 36 1.54 5.74 -9.46
N GLU A 37 1.50 5.19 -10.66
CA GLU A 37 2.54 5.35 -11.65
C GLU A 37 1.99 5.93 -12.95
N ILE A 38 2.88 6.58 -13.69
CA ILE A 38 2.67 7.02 -15.06
C ILE A 38 3.84 6.48 -15.87
N ALA A 39 3.54 5.72 -16.94
CA ALA A 39 4.56 5.12 -17.79
C ALA A 39 5.67 4.36 -17.01
N GLY A 40 5.29 3.63 -15.96
CA GLY A 40 6.19 2.83 -15.12
C GLY A 40 7.06 3.63 -14.13
N ASN A 41 6.82 4.93 -13.97
CA ASN A 41 7.51 5.77 -13.00
C ASN A 41 6.57 6.18 -11.88
N PHE A 42 7.09 6.19 -10.65
CA PHE A 42 6.38 6.72 -9.48
C PHE A 42 5.82 8.11 -9.77
N HIS A 43 4.52 8.26 -9.57
CA HIS A 43 3.84 9.54 -9.68
C HIS A 43 3.48 10.10 -8.31
N GLU A 44 2.69 9.36 -7.52
CA GLU A 44 2.25 9.83 -6.20
C GLU A 44 1.71 8.71 -5.30
N VAL A 45 1.49 9.06 -4.03
CA VAL A 45 0.78 8.23 -3.05
C VAL A 45 -0.58 8.86 -2.76
N LEU A 46 -1.66 8.18 -3.13
CA LEU A 46 -3.00 8.57 -2.70
C LEU A 46 -3.28 8.09 -1.29
N LYS A 47 -3.81 8.97 -0.44
CA LYS A 47 -4.34 8.65 0.89
C LYS A 47 -5.87 8.53 0.82
N GLU A 48 -6.54 8.37 1.96
CA GLU A 48 -8.00 8.27 2.04
C GLU A 48 -8.70 9.41 1.28
N GLY A 49 -9.68 9.06 0.44
CA GLY A 49 -10.44 10.02 -0.35
C GLY A 49 -10.99 9.45 -1.66
N VAL A 50 -11.61 10.31 -2.45
CA VAL A 50 -12.09 10.01 -3.80
C VAL A 50 -11.32 10.89 -4.77
N TYR A 51 -10.71 10.28 -5.77
CA TYR A 51 -9.86 10.93 -6.77
C TYR A 51 -10.40 10.63 -8.16
N PHE A 52 -10.21 11.52 -9.12
CA PHE A 52 -10.49 11.27 -10.54
C PHE A 52 -9.14 11.12 -11.25
N ARG A 53 -8.97 10.06 -12.05
CA ARG A 53 -7.69 9.66 -12.65
C ARG A 53 -7.90 9.01 -13.99
N HIS A 54 -7.49 9.71 -15.05
CA HIS A 54 -7.67 9.20 -16.41
C HIS A 54 -7.10 7.77 -16.54
N PRO A 55 -7.94 6.77 -16.81
CA PRO A 55 -7.58 5.35 -16.61
C PRO A 55 -6.45 4.88 -17.53
N PHE A 56 -6.18 5.62 -18.61
CA PHE A 56 -5.13 5.31 -19.59
C PHE A 56 -3.78 5.97 -19.29
N LEU A 57 -3.71 6.88 -18.32
CA LEU A 57 -2.46 7.58 -17.95
C LEU A 57 -1.94 7.13 -16.58
N TYR A 58 -2.87 6.89 -15.66
CA TYR A 58 -2.55 6.63 -14.26
C TYR A 58 -2.81 5.17 -13.92
N HIS A 59 -1.77 4.51 -13.47
CA HIS A 59 -1.83 3.12 -13.04
C HIS A 59 -1.74 3.05 -11.53
N VAL A 60 -2.73 2.43 -10.90
CA VAL A 60 -2.61 2.04 -9.49
C VAL A 60 -1.72 0.79 -9.44
N VAL A 61 -0.52 0.92 -8.89
CA VAL A 61 0.46 -0.19 -8.80
C VAL A 61 0.60 -0.75 -7.38
N GLY A 62 0.12 -0.03 -6.37
CA GLY A 62 0.14 -0.49 -4.98
C GLY A 62 -1.13 -0.09 -4.24
N ASN A 63 -1.57 -0.92 -3.30
CA ASN A 63 -2.66 -0.61 -2.38
C ASN A 63 -2.34 -1.21 -1.01
N TYR A 64 -2.16 -0.36 -0.01
CA TYR A 64 -1.63 -0.74 1.30
C TYR A 64 -2.57 -0.31 2.41
N SER A 65 -2.77 -1.21 3.37
CA SER A 65 -3.36 -0.85 4.65
C SER A 65 -2.30 -0.18 5.53
N LEU A 66 -2.65 0.96 6.10
CA LEU A 66 -1.86 1.72 7.07
C LEU A 66 -2.21 1.36 8.51
N LEU A 67 -3.07 0.35 8.70
CA LEU A 67 -3.38 -0.20 10.01
C LEU A 67 -2.19 -0.99 10.55
N ILE A 68 -2.12 -1.06 11.88
CA ILE A 68 -1.20 -1.94 12.59
C ILE A 68 -1.52 -3.39 12.21
N LYS A 69 -0.48 -4.13 11.86
CA LYS A 69 -0.50 -5.56 11.57
C LYS A 69 0.36 -6.27 12.59
N LYS A 70 -0.17 -7.37 13.10
CA LYS A 70 0.55 -8.30 13.97
C LYS A 70 1.07 -9.47 13.14
N THR A 71 2.37 -9.72 13.21
CA THR A 71 3.03 -10.81 12.49
C THR A 71 3.87 -11.62 13.45
N ILE A 72 3.71 -12.95 13.37
CA ILE A 72 4.50 -13.90 14.15
C ILE A 72 5.51 -14.54 13.21
N ILE A 73 6.78 -14.41 13.52
CA ILE A 73 7.89 -14.97 12.74
C ILE A 73 8.60 -16.01 13.60
N LYS A 74 8.78 -17.21 13.07
CA LYS A 74 9.50 -18.29 13.75
C LYS A 74 10.90 -18.39 13.16
N LEU A 75 11.90 -18.04 13.95
CA LEU A 75 13.31 -18.25 13.64
C LEU A 75 13.81 -19.53 14.30
N ASN A 76 15.06 -19.96 14.04
CA ASN A 76 15.61 -21.16 14.65
C ASN A 76 15.63 -21.06 16.18
N ASN A 77 16.20 -19.98 16.72
CA ASN A 77 16.43 -19.80 18.16
C ASN A 77 15.33 -18.97 18.86
N PHE A 78 14.54 -18.22 18.10
CA PHE A 78 13.58 -17.26 18.63
C PHE A 78 12.20 -17.40 17.98
N SER A 79 11.17 -16.98 18.71
CA SER A 79 9.87 -16.61 18.15
C SER A 79 9.71 -15.10 18.31
N LEU A 80 9.37 -14.44 17.21
CA LEU A 80 9.17 -13.00 17.13
C LEU A 80 7.68 -12.71 16.99
N GLU A 81 7.20 -11.73 17.74
CA GLU A 81 5.89 -11.13 17.56
C GLU A 81 6.09 -9.65 17.31
N ILE A 82 5.78 -9.20 16.09
CA ILE A 82 6.01 -7.84 15.63
C ILE A 82 4.67 -7.21 15.28
N GLU A 83 4.34 -6.11 15.95
CA GLU A 83 3.26 -5.23 15.56
C GLU A 83 3.86 -4.04 14.80
N HIS A 84 3.47 -3.88 13.54
CA HIS A 84 4.04 -2.88 12.66
C HIS A 84 2.98 -2.23 11.79
N LYS A 85 3.24 -1.01 11.31
CA LYS A 85 2.39 -0.31 10.34
C LYS A 85 3.26 0.27 9.23
N ILE A 86 2.68 0.40 8.04
CA ILE A 86 3.35 1.06 6.93
C ILE A 86 3.18 2.57 7.11
N VAL A 87 4.29 3.29 7.24
CA VAL A 87 4.30 4.76 7.40
C VAL A 87 4.68 5.48 6.12
N ASP A 88 5.54 4.87 5.31
CA ASP A 88 5.88 5.35 3.98
C ASP A 88 5.50 4.29 2.92
N PRO A 89 4.28 4.39 2.35
CA PRO A 89 3.82 3.45 1.33
C PRO A 89 4.67 3.43 0.06
N LYS A 90 5.34 4.54 -0.28
CA LYS A 90 6.22 4.59 -1.45
C LYS A 90 7.46 3.76 -1.18
N MET A 91 8.13 4.04 -0.07
CA MET A 91 9.33 3.29 0.32
C MET A 91 9.00 1.81 0.51
N TYR A 92 7.86 1.49 1.11
CA TYR A 92 7.38 0.12 1.24
C TYR A 92 7.14 -0.57 -0.12
N HIS A 93 6.57 0.14 -1.10
CA HIS A 93 6.31 -0.42 -2.42
C HIS A 93 7.58 -0.73 -3.23
N TYR A 94 8.62 0.09 -3.12
CA TYR A 94 9.84 -0.11 -3.92
C TYR A 94 10.91 -0.91 -3.18
N ASN A 95 10.93 -0.85 -1.85
CA ASN A 95 12.00 -1.46 -1.04
C ASN A 95 11.49 -2.47 0.01
N GLY A 96 10.21 -2.38 0.43
CA GLY A 96 9.74 -3.00 1.68
C GLY A 96 8.86 -4.24 1.56
N HIS A 97 8.41 -4.65 0.36
CA HIS A 97 7.49 -5.78 0.19
C HIS A 97 7.97 -7.08 0.84
N CYS A 98 9.28 -7.29 0.91
CA CYS A 98 9.89 -8.50 1.46
C CYS A 98 10.42 -8.32 2.89
N PHE A 99 10.01 -7.28 3.64
CA PHE A 99 10.55 -7.04 5.00
C PHE A 99 10.44 -8.27 5.92
N ILE A 100 9.28 -8.94 5.94
CA ILE A 100 9.05 -10.12 6.79
C ILE A 100 9.87 -11.33 6.32
N GLU A 101 10.02 -11.50 5.00
CA GLU A 101 10.84 -12.55 4.40
C GLU A 101 12.32 -12.32 4.71
N TRP A 102 12.79 -11.07 4.60
CA TRP A 102 14.15 -10.66 4.94
C TRP A 102 14.51 -11.01 6.38
N ILE A 103 13.60 -10.79 7.34
CA ILE A 103 13.83 -11.20 8.74
C ILE A 103 14.06 -12.71 8.82
N SER A 104 13.21 -13.49 8.15
CA SER A 104 13.26 -14.95 8.18
C SER A 104 14.51 -15.50 7.49
N GLU A 105 15.01 -14.84 6.44
CA GLU A 105 16.18 -15.29 5.68
C GLU A 105 17.51 -14.82 6.28
N LYS A 106 17.59 -13.58 6.76
CA LYS A 106 18.85 -12.96 7.19
C LYS A 106 19.13 -13.12 8.67
N LEU A 107 18.09 -13.31 9.48
CA LEU A 107 18.22 -13.28 10.94
C LEU A 107 17.91 -14.64 11.58
N ASN A 108 17.71 -15.69 10.79
CA ASN A 108 17.30 -17.01 11.28
C ASN A 108 18.26 -17.60 12.33
N ASP A 109 19.56 -17.40 12.12
CA ASP A 109 20.63 -18.00 12.94
C ASP A 109 21.25 -17.01 13.95
N VAL A 110 20.66 -15.82 14.10
CA VAL A 110 21.13 -14.86 15.09
C VAL A 110 20.84 -15.40 16.49
N LEU A 111 21.84 -15.32 17.37
CA LEU A 111 21.79 -15.81 18.75
C LEU A 111 21.58 -14.69 19.78
N ASP A 112 21.93 -13.45 19.42
CA ASP A 112 21.82 -12.30 20.30
C ASP A 112 20.52 -11.52 20.03
N LYS A 113 19.73 -11.32 21.08
CA LYS A 113 18.44 -10.63 21.04
C LYS A 113 18.60 -9.14 20.74
N ASP A 114 19.67 -8.51 21.21
CA ASP A 114 19.87 -7.07 21.04
C ASP A 114 20.35 -6.76 19.61
N ALA A 115 21.28 -7.56 19.08
CA ALA A 115 21.67 -7.52 17.67
C ALA A 115 20.49 -7.80 16.72
N LEU A 116 19.66 -8.79 17.05
CA LEU A 116 18.44 -9.12 16.30
C LEU A 116 17.49 -7.91 16.25
N SER A 117 17.18 -7.32 17.42
CA SER A 117 16.28 -6.17 17.53
C SER A 117 16.79 -4.97 16.73
N SER A 118 18.08 -4.65 16.86
CA SER A 118 18.70 -3.52 16.18
C SER A 118 18.68 -3.68 14.66
N SER A 119 18.90 -4.90 14.16
CA SER A 119 18.86 -5.20 12.72
C SER A 119 17.46 -5.06 12.15
N ILE A 120 16.44 -5.57 12.87
CA ILE A 120 15.04 -5.46 12.46
C ILE A 120 14.60 -3.98 12.42
N LEU A 121 14.94 -3.20 13.44
CA LEU A 121 14.59 -1.77 13.50
C LEU A 121 15.25 -0.97 12.37
N SER A 122 16.54 -1.21 12.11
CA SER A 122 17.26 -0.53 11.01
C SER A 122 16.67 -0.87 9.64
N GLU A 123 16.27 -2.12 9.43
CA GLU A 123 15.68 -2.50 8.15
C GLU A 123 14.24 -1.98 8.00
N ALA A 124 13.46 -1.97 9.08
CA ALA A 124 12.11 -1.40 9.08
C ALA A 124 12.10 0.06 8.59
N GLU A 125 13.05 0.86 9.09
CA GLU A 125 13.22 2.26 8.68
C GLU A 125 13.47 2.40 7.17
N LYS A 126 14.33 1.55 6.59
CA LYS A 126 14.64 1.55 5.14
C LYS A 126 13.49 1.06 4.27
N CYS A 127 12.58 0.28 4.85
CA CYS A 127 11.40 -0.28 4.20
C CYS A 127 10.15 0.59 4.36
N GLY A 128 10.22 1.73 5.06
CA GLY A 128 9.04 2.58 5.30
C GLY A 128 8.05 1.96 6.29
N VAL A 129 8.54 1.12 7.20
CA VAL A 129 7.76 0.41 8.22
C VAL A 129 8.11 0.97 9.60
N GLU A 130 7.09 1.27 10.40
CA GLU A 130 7.25 1.62 11.81
C GLU A 130 6.82 0.41 12.66
N ILE A 131 7.68 0.02 13.61
CA ILE A 131 7.40 -1.05 14.56
C ILE A 131 6.85 -0.42 15.84
N GLU A 132 5.61 -0.77 16.17
CA GLU A 132 4.91 -0.32 17.37
C GLU A 132 5.31 -1.15 18.59
N SER A 133 5.40 -2.47 18.41
CA SER A 133 5.83 -3.38 19.45
C SER A 133 6.57 -4.56 18.85
N MET A 134 7.58 -5.05 19.57
CA MET A 134 8.35 -6.22 19.19
C MET A 134 8.68 -7.04 20.42
N ASN A 135 8.13 -8.25 20.47
CA ASN A 135 8.41 -9.20 21.52
C ASN A 135 9.22 -10.37 20.96
N ILE A 136 10.34 -10.67 21.62
CA ILE A 136 11.25 -11.75 21.23
C ILE A 136 11.28 -12.77 22.35
N TYR A 137 10.84 -13.98 22.03
CA TYR A 137 10.77 -15.13 22.91
C TYR A 137 11.86 -16.12 22.52
N ALA A 138 12.72 -16.49 23.47
CA ALA A 138 13.66 -17.60 23.27
C ALA A 138 12.87 -18.92 23.21
N LYS A 139 13.33 -19.84 22.37
CA LYS A 139 12.81 -21.22 22.34
C LYS A 139 13.50 -22.12 23.35
#